data_AF-A0A7C7JH05-F1
#
_entry.id   AF-A0A7C7JH05-F1
#
_cell.length_a   1.000
_cell.length_b   1.000
_cell.length_c   1.000
_cell.angle_alpha   90.00
_cell.angle_beta   90.00
_cell.angle_gamma   90.00
#
_symmetry.space_group_name_H-M   'P 1'
#
loop_
_entity.id
_entity.type
_entity.pdbx_description
1 polymer ?
#
loop_
_entity_poly.entity_id
_entity_poly.type
_entity_poly.pdbx_seq_one_letter_code
_entity_poly.pdbx_strand_id
1 'polypeptide(L)'
;MKKITLLILTSCFLSLGFSDNHFPNAFSMEALQCKFTQGNDMGDVKRVISQWKGNADKNFSLPYNAWVLTPLYTSTEDVDFDFAWIGFAENAASMGRIQDEWLATGADTIGAKWAKVTDCTGQALYGVIEARAPKTSF
;
A
#
# COMPACT_ATOMS: atom_id res chain seq x y z
N MET A 1 50.35 0.11 27.19
CA MET A 1 49.59 0.63 26.04
C MET A 1 48.89 -0.48 25.23
N LYS A 2 49.59 -1.51 24.70
CA LYS A 2 48.98 -2.63 23.96
C LYS A 2 47.79 -3.32 24.65
N LYS A 3 47.85 -3.52 25.98
CA LYS A 3 46.75 -4.15 26.75
C LYS A 3 45.49 -3.26 26.86
N ILE A 4 45.67 -1.94 26.88
CA ILE A 4 44.56 -0.97 26.94
C ILE A 4 43.91 -0.86 25.56
N THR A 5 44.71 -0.86 24.48
CA THR A 5 44.22 -0.87 23.10
C THR A 5 43.40 -2.12 22.78
N LEU A 6 43.84 -3.29 23.28
CA LEU A 6 43.10 -4.54 23.09
C LEU A 6 41.73 -4.51 23.81
N LEU A 7 41.67 -3.97 25.04
CA LEU A 7 40.44 -3.89 25.83
C LEU A 7 39.37 -2.99 25.18
N ILE A 8 39.79 -1.88 24.55
CA ILE A 8 38.90 -0.96 23.84
C ILE A 8 38.34 -1.62 22.57
N LEU A 9 39.17 -2.39 21.85
CA LEU A 9 38.74 -3.09 20.63
C LEU A 9 37.67 -4.15 20.94
N THR A 10 37.80 -4.88 22.05
CA THR A 10 36.80 -5.90 22.44
C THR A 10 35.48 -5.30 22.92
N SER A 11 35.51 -4.11 23.51
CA SER A 11 34.31 -3.38 23.97
C SER A 11 33.39 -2.98 22.81
N CYS A 12 33.96 -2.62 21.65
CA CYS A 12 33.18 -2.23 20.47
C CYS A 12 32.37 -3.37 19.83
N PHE A 13 32.69 -4.64 20.11
CA PHE A 13 31.95 -5.79 19.58
C PHE A 13 30.76 -6.21 20.46
N LEU A 14 30.69 -5.75 21.72
CA LEU A 14 29.57 -6.05 22.61
C LEU A 14 28.31 -5.21 22.30
N SER A 15 28.45 -4.20 21.45
CA SER A 15 27.34 -3.36 20.96
C SER A 15 26.58 -3.97 19.78
N LEU A 16 26.88 -5.22 19.38
CA LEU A 16 26.02 -5.99 18.50
C LEU A 16 24.75 -6.36 19.28
N GLY A 17 23.87 -5.39 19.48
CA GLY A 17 22.52 -5.62 19.96
C GLY A 17 21.84 -6.55 18.97
N PHE A 18 21.58 -7.79 19.41
CA PHE A 18 20.68 -8.69 18.69
C PHE A 18 19.29 -8.05 18.74
N SER A 19 18.88 -7.44 17.63
CA SER A 19 17.45 -7.26 17.38
C SER A 19 16.88 -8.66 17.21
N ASP A 20 16.00 -9.08 18.11
CA ASP A 20 15.39 -10.40 18.13
C ASP A 20 14.23 -10.53 17.11
N ASN A 21 14.19 -9.64 16.11
CA ASN A 21 13.18 -9.60 15.06
C ASN A 21 11.72 -9.51 15.56
N HIS A 22 11.47 -9.09 16.80
CA HIS A 22 10.10 -8.86 17.30
C HIS A 22 9.46 -7.55 16.79
N PHE A 23 9.90 -7.03 15.63
CA PHE A 23 9.19 -5.90 15.03
C PHE A 23 7.80 -6.39 14.61
N PRO A 24 6.72 -5.64 14.91
CA PRO A 24 5.39 -6.04 14.47
C PRO A 24 5.38 -6.18 12.95
N ASN A 25 4.55 -7.09 12.43
CA ASN A 25 4.41 -7.26 10.99
C ASN A 25 4.11 -5.91 10.36
N ALA A 26 4.96 -5.48 9.44
CA ALA A 26 4.84 -4.20 8.76
C ALA A 26 4.66 -4.44 7.27
N PHE A 27 3.82 -3.62 6.65
CA PHE A 27 3.54 -3.68 5.23
C PHE A 27 3.37 -2.27 4.68
N SER A 28 3.38 -2.16 3.35
CA SER A 28 3.18 -0.88 2.66
C SER A 28 1.76 -0.81 2.12
N MET A 29 1.09 0.31 2.35
CA MET A 29 -0.26 0.56 1.88
C MET A 29 -0.30 1.80 0.99
N GLU A 30 -1.00 1.73 -0.13
CA GLU A 30 -1.45 2.91 -0.85
C GLU A 30 -2.94 3.16 -0.62
N ALA A 31 -3.35 4.43 -0.68
CA ALA A 31 -4.76 4.79 -0.66
C ALA A 31 -5.05 5.93 -1.65
N LEU A 32 -6.15 5.79 -2.38
CA LEU A 32 -6.76 6.84 -3.17
C LEU A 32 -8.17 7.07 -2.64
N GLN A 33 -8.46 8.28 -2.19
CA GLN A 33 -9.80 8.68 -1.73
C GLN A 33 -10.51 9.36 -2.89
N CYS A 34 -11.66 8.83 -3.29
CA CYS A 34 -12.29 9.16 -4.56
C CYS A 34 -13.77 9.51 -4.41
N LYS A 35 -14.19 10.53 -5.16
CA LYS A 35 -15.58 10.80 -5.50
C LYS A 35 -15.89 10.27 -6.89
N PHE A 36 -17.15 9.99 -7.19
CA PHE A 36 -17.57 9.75 -8.56
C PHE A 36 -17.59 11.07 -9.34
N THR A 37 -17.18 11.00 -10.59
CA THR A 37 -17.45 12.11 -11.53
C THR A 37 -18.95 12.15 -11.89
N GLN A 38 -19.41 13.28 -12.43
CA GLN A 38 -20.83 13.48 -12.72
C GLN A 38 -21.44 12.36 -13.58
N GLY A 39 -22.50 11.73 -13.05
CA GLY A 39 -23.26 10.69 -13.75
C GLY A 39 -22.66 9.28 -13.70
N ASN A 40 -21.49 9.11 -13.08
CA ASN A 40 -20.87 7.79 -12.86
C ASN A 40 -21.21 7.25 -11.47
N ASP A 41 -21.05 5.93 -11.31
CA ASP A 41 -21.27 5.26 -10.04
C ASP A 41 -20.24 4.13 -9.78
N MET A 42 -20.44 3.39 -8.68
CA MET A 42 -19.58 2.25 -8.34
C MET A 42 -19.61 1.14 -9.41
N GLY A 43 -20.68 1.03 -10.20
CA GLY A 43 -20.75 0.13 -11.35
C GLY A 43 -19.76 0.53 -12.46
N ASP A 44 -19.67 1.82 -12.78
CA ASP A 44 -18.64 2.35 -13.69
C ASP A 44 -17.23 2.07 -13.18
N VAL A 45 -16.98 2.37 -11.90
CA VAL A 45 -15.69 2.12 -11.24
C VAL A 45 -15.33 0.63 -11.31
N LYS A 46 -16.26 -0.27 -10.98
CA LYS A 46 -16.04 -1.73 -11.04
C LYS A 46 -15.69 -2.23 -12.45
N ARG A 47 -16.23 -1.62 -13.51
CA ARG A 47 -15.85 -1.95 -14.89
C ARG A 47 -14.39 -1.60 -15.19
N VAL A 48 -13.88 -0.50 -14.64
CA VAL A 48 -12.47 -0.12 -14.75
C VAL A 48 -11.61 -1.04 -13.87
N ILE A 49 -12.04 -1.34 -12.63
CA ILE A 49 -11.35 -2.28 -11.73
C ILE A 49 -11.20 -3.66 -12.39
N SER A 50 -12.20 -4.15 -13.10
CA SER A 50 -12.09 -5.45 -13.80
C SER A 50 -10.98 -5.44 -14.86
N GLN A 51 -10.76 -4.32 -15.55
CA GLN A 51 -9.67 -4.16 -16.52
C GLN A 51 -8.32 -4.04 -15.79
N TRP A 52 -8.28 -3.23 -14.73
CA TRP A 52 -7.09 -3.11 -13.88
C TRP A 52 -6.68 -4.46 -13.31
N LYS A 53 -7.63 -5.27 -12.82
CA LYS A 53 -7.37 -6.63 -12.32
C LYS A 53 -6.76 -7.51 -13.39
N GLY A 54 -7.33 -7.53 -14.60
CA GLY A 54 -6.77 -8.31 -15.71
C GLY A 54 -5.35 -7.86 -16.11
N ASN A 55 -5.04 -6.56 -15.98
CA ASN A 55 -3.69 -6.04 -16.19
C ASN A 55 -2.74 -6.47 -15.07
N ALA A 56 -3.15 -6.32 -13.81
CA ALA A 56 -2.37 -6.69 -12.64
C ALA A 56 -2.05 -8.18 -12.61
N ASP A 57 -3.06 -9.05 -12.82
CA ASP A 57 -2.91 -10.51 -12.87
C ASP A 57 -1.90 -10.97 -13.94
N LYS A 58 -1.70 -10.18 -15.00
CA LYS A 58 -0.76 -10.48 -16.09
C LYS A 58 0.63 -9.91 -15.87
N ASN A 59 0.73 -8.71 -15.30
CA ASN A 59 1.96 -7.90 -15.38
C ASN A 59 2.62 -7.64 -14.03
N PHE A 60 1.93 -7.81 -12.90
CA PHE A 60 2.54 -7.57 -11.59
C PHE A 60 3.42 -8.76 -11.23
N SER A 61 4.71 -8.49 -10.96
CA SER A 61 5.69 -9.53 -10.65
C SER A 61 5.73 -9.90 -9.17
N LEU A 62 5.15 -9.08 -8.31
CA LEU A 62 5.15 -9.25 -6.86
C LEU A 62 3.72 -9.34 -6.30
N PRO A 63 3.54 -9.96 -5.12
CA PRO A 63 2.25 -9.99 -4.45
C PRO A 63 1.75 -8.58 -4.13
N TYR A 64 0.53 -8.30 -4.58
CA TYR A 64 -0.21 -7.09 -4.27
C TYR A 64 -1.69 -7.43 -4.18
N ASN A 65 -2.37 -6.89 -3.18
CA ASN A 65 -3.81 -7.05 -3.01
C ASN A 65 -4.47 -5.68 -2.86
N ALA A 66 -5.69 -5.57 -3.35
CA ALA A 66 -6.41 -4.31 -3.40
C ALA A 66 -7.86 -4.45 -2.95
N TRP A 67 -8.41 -3.39 -2.40
CA TRP A 67 -9.76 -3.34 -1.86
C TRP A 67 -10.45 -2.02 -2.18
N VAL A 68 -11.77 -2.07 -2.27
CA VAL A 68 -12.63 -0.90 -2.26
C VAL A 68 -13.19 -0.74 -0.85
N LEU A 69 -12.89 0.38 -0.22
CA LEU A 69 -13.44 0.78 1.05
C LEU A 69 -14.63 1.72 0.81
N THR A 70 -15.83 1.27 1.19
CA THR A 70 -17.05 2.08 1.10
C THR A 70 -17.43 2.59 2.49
N PRO A 71 -17.49 3.91 2.71
CA PRO A 71 -18.02 4.49 3.93
C PRO A 71 -19.48 4.06 4.16
N LEU A 72 -19.79 3.54 5.35
CA LEU A 72 -21.16 3.12 5.72
C LEU A 72 -21.69 3.88 6.94
N TYR A 73 -20.86 4.02 7.98
CA TYR A 73 -21.19 4.73 9.21
C TYR A 73 -20.02 5.66 9.56
N THR A 74 -20.05 6.86 8.97
CA THR A 74 -18.97 7.86 9.08
C THR A 74 -19.57 9.23 9.37
N SER A 75 -18.81 10.10 10.04
CA SER A 75 -19.15 11.53 10.07
C SER A 75 -18.75 12.14 8.73
N THR A 76 -19.53 13.12 8.26
CA THR A 76 -19.19 13.88 7.05
C THR A 76 -18.02 14.84 7.27
N GLU A 77 -17.62 15.08 8.53
CA GLU A 77 -16.45 15.89 8.86
C GLU A 77 -15.15 15.09 8.67
N ASP A 78 -15.19 13.78 8.89
CA ASP A 78 -14.01 12.90 8.80
C ASP A 78 -13.86 12.25 7.42
N VAL A 79 -14.98 12.00 6.73
CA VAL A 79 -15.01 11.27 5.44
C VAL A 79 -15.85 12.04 4.44
N ASP A 80 -15.17 12.69 3.49
CA ASP A 80 -15.77 13.41 2.35
C ASP A 80 -15.39 12.73 1.02
N PHE A 81 -15.41 11.40 0.95
CA PHE A 81 -15.22 10.65 -0.30
C PHE A 81 -16.29 9.58 -0.44
N ASP A 82 -16.64 9.22 -1.67
CA ASP A 82 -17.66 8.20 -1.94
C ASP A 82 -17.12 6.79 -1.70
N PHE A 83 -15.84 6.57 -2.03
CA PHE A 83 -15.11 5.34 -1.72
C PHE A 83 -13.60 5.60 -1.71
N ALA A 84 -12.84 4.69 -1.11
CA ALA A 84 -11.39 4.66 -1.26
C ALA A 84 -10.93 3.36 -1.94
N TRP A 85 -9.93 3.47 -2.80
CA TRP A 85 -9.15 2.33 -3.27
C TRP A 85 -7.93 2.17 -2.36
N ILE A 86 -7.75 1.00 -1.78
CA ILE A 86 -6.59 0.71 -0.93
C ILE A 86 -5.83 -0.50 -1.47
N GLY A 87 -4.52 -0.39 -1.49
CA GLY A 87 -3.61 -1.43 -1.99
C GLY A 87 -2.56 -1.78 -0.96
N PHE A 88 -2.15 -3.05 -0.89
CA PHE A 88 -1.13 -3.52 0.03
C PHE A 88 -0.04 -4.32 -0.69
N ALA A 89 1.19 -4.12 -0.25
CA ALA A 89 2.36 -4.91 -0.62
C ALA A 89 3.19 -5.22 0.64
N GLU A 90 4.01 -6.27 0.58
CA GLU A 90 4.81 -6.74 1.72
C GLU A 90 5.73 -5.65 2.30
N ASN A 91 6.26 -4.77 1.47
CA ASN A 91 7.14 -3.68 1.88
C ASN A 91 7.18 -2.56 0.85
N ALA A 92 7.82 -1.44 1.18
CA ALA A 92 7.89 -0.27 0.32
C ALA A 92 8.62 -0.52 -1.01
N ALA A 93 9.65 -1.39 -1.03
CA ALA A 93 10.35 -1.75 -2.26
C ALA A 93 9.43 -2.53 -3.22
N SER A 94 8.63 -3.44 -2.66
CA SER A 94 7.63 -4.18 -3.42
C SER A 94 6.54 -3.24 -3.96
N MET A 95 6.05 -2.31 -3.13
CA MET A 95 5.11 -1.27 -3.59
C MET A 95 5.69 -0.45 -4.73
N GLY A 96 6.94 0.00 -4.62
CA GLY A 96 7.62 0.74 -5.70
C GLY A 96 7.69 -0.04 -7.01
N ARG A 97 8.06 -1.32 -6.96
CA ARG A 97 8.07 -2.21 -8.14
C ARG A 97 6.68 -2.32 -8.77
N ILE A 98 5.64 -2.50 -7.96
CA ILE A 98 4.25 -2.59 -8.44
C ILE A 98 3.80 -1.28 -9.09
N GLN A 99 4.16 -0.13 -8.53
CA GLN A 99 3.86 1.17 -9.13
C GLN A 99 4.60 1.36 -10.46
N ASP A 100 5.87 0.97 -10.56
CA ASP A 100 6.62 1.00 -11.83
C ASP A 100 5.95 0.13 -12.91
N GLU A 101 5.51 -1.08 -12.53
CA GLU A 101 4.82 -2.00 -13.43
C GLU A 101 3.44 -1.48 -13.85
N TRP A 102 2.70 -0.86 -12.92
CA TRP A 102 1.43 -0.19 -13.23
C TRP A 102 1.61 0.95 -14.22
N LEU A 103 2.60 1.82 -13.99
CA LEU A 103 2.95 2.93 -14.89
C LEU A 103 3.32 2.42 -16.28
N ALA A 104 4.13 1.37 -16.36
CA ALA A 104 4.57 0.81 -17.63
C ALA A 104 3.46 0.09 -18.43
N THR A 105 2.47 -0.50 -17.76
CA THR A 105 1.54 -1.44 -18.41
C THR A 105 0.10 -0.97 -18.49
N GLY A 106 -0.36 -0.09 -17.59
CA GLY A 106 -1.78 0.21 -17.47
C GLY A 106 -2.15 1.67 -17.22
N ALA A 107 -1.24 2.50 -16.69
CA ALA A 107 -1.56 3.87 -16.29
C ALA A 107 -2.12 4.73 -17.44
N ASP A 108 -1.48 4.73 -18.61
CA ASP A 108 -1.91 5.56 -19.74
C ASP A 108 -3.26 5.15 -20.35
N THR A 109 -3.67 3.89 -20.16
CA THR A 109 -4.88 3.34 -20.79
C THR A 109 -6.00 3.12 -19.79
N ILE A 110 -5.77 2.28 -18.79
CA ILE A 110 -6.73 1.96 -17.74
C ILE A 110 -6.81 3.12 -16.74
N GLY A 111 -5.68 3.75 -16.39
CA GLY A 111 -5.68 4.94 -15.53
C GLY A 111 -6.41 6.13 -16.16
N ALA A 112 -6.33 6.32 -17.48
CA ALA A 112 -7.14 7.32 -18.17
C ALA A 112 -8.66 7.03 -18.12
N LYS A 113 -9.05 5.74 -18.06
CA LYS A 113 -10.46 5.36 -17.84
C LYS A 113 -10.88 5.57 -16.39
N TRP A 114 -9.99 5.32 -15.44
CA TRP A 114 -10.19 5.59 -14.02
C TRP A 114 -10.49 7.09 -13.81
N ALA A 115 -9.63 7.97 -14.32
CA ALA A 115 -9.79 9.42 -14.21
C ALA A 115 -11.07 9.97 -14.88
N LYS A 116 -11.72 9.21 -15.76
CA LYS A 116 -13.02 9.60 -16.36
C LYS A 116 -14.21 9.29 -15.46
N VAL A 117 -14.08 8.34 -14.55
CA VAL A 117 -15.18 7.88 -13.70
C VAL A 117 -14.98 8.27 -12.23
N THR A 118 -13.76 8.64 -11.83
CA THR A 118 -13.41 9.09 -10.48
C THR A 118 -12.74 10.46 -10.47
N ASP A 119 -12.97 11.23 -9.42
CA ASP A 119 -12.15 12.36 -9.00
C ASP A 119 -11.52 12.02 -7.65
N CYS A 120 -10.22 11.77 -7.63
CA CYS A 120 -9.51 11.37 -6.42
C CYS A 120 -8.56 12.50 -5.98
N THR A 121 -8.53 12.80 -4.68
CA THR A 121 -7.70 13.87 -4.08
C THR A 121 -6.18 13.58 -4.13
N GLY A 122 -5.78 12.53 -4.84
CA GLY A 122 -4.41 12.05 -4.97
C GLY A 122 -4.22 10.63 -4.47
N GLN A 123 -2.96 10.19 -4.49
CA GLN A 123 -2.50 8.90 -3.98
C GLN A 123 -1.60 9.16 -2.77
N ALA A 124 -1.84 8.44 -1.69
CA ALA A 124 -1.03 8.49 -0.49
C ALA A 124 -0.37 7.13 -0.23
N LEU A 125 0.86 7.16 0.27
CA LEU A 125 1.64 5.98 0.66
C LEU A 125 1.79 5.97 2.19
N TYR A 126 1.52 4.83 2.79
CA TYR A 126 1.58 4.61 4.23
C TYR A 126 2.46 3.41 4.55
N GLY A 127 3.23 3.54 5.63
CA GLY A 127 3.74 2.38 6.36
C GLY A 127 2.65 1.93 7.33
N VAL A 128 2.34 0.64 7.33
CA VAL A 128 1.35 0.06 8.23
C VAL A 128 2.06 -0.90 9.17
N ILE A 129 1.75 -0.77 10.46
CA ILE A 129 2.27 -1.61 11.53
C ILE A 129 1.08 -2.37 12.10
N GLU A 130 1.14 -3.70 12.04
CA GLU A 130 0.10 -4.55 12.59
C GLU A 130 0.05 -4.40 14.12
N ALA A 131 -1.04 -3.83 14.63
CA ALA A 131 -1.24 -3.69 16.07
C ALA A 131 -1.68 -5.01 16.73
N ARG A 132 -2.41 -5.87 15.99
CA ARG A 132 -2.92 -7.17 16.48
C ARG A 132 -3.28 -8.11 15.34
N ALA A 133 -2.58 -9.25 15.26
CA ALA A 133 -2.96 -10.33 14.35
C ALA A 133 -4.27 -11.02 14.77
N PRO A 134 -5.11 -11.45 13.81
CA PRO A 134 -6.29 -12.25 14.11
C PRO A 134 -5.89 -13.68 14.51
N LYS A 135 -6.70 -14.34 15.34
CA LYS A 135 -6.46 -15.75 15.73
C LYS A 135 -6.78 -16.75 14.61
N THR A 136 -7.60 -16.32 13.65
CA THR A 136 -8.07 -17.11 12.51
C THR A 136 -8.14 -16.19 11.29
N SER A 137 -7.93 -16.71 10.08
CA SER A 137 -8.12 -15.96 8.85
C SER A 137 -9.58 -15.51 8.66
N PHE A 138 -9.78 -14.36 8.01
CA PHE A 138 -11.07 -13.87 7.51
C PHE A 138 -11.08 -13.89 5.98
#